data_AF-A0A841BJ87-F1
#
_entry.id   AF-A0A841BJ87-F1
#
_cell.length_a   1.000
_cell.length_b   1.000
_cell.length_c   1.000
_cell.angle_alpha   90.00
_cell.angle_beta   90.00
_cell.angle_gamma   90.00
#
_symmetry.space_group_name_H-M   'P 1'
#
loop_
_entity.id
_entity.type
_entity.pdbx_description
1 polymer ?
#
loop_
_entity_poly.entity_id
_entity_poly.type
_entity_poly.pdbx_seq_one_letter_code
_entity_poly.pdbx_strand_id
1 'polypeptide(L)'
;MVDDGDGLAGSLAAALAELSFADLDADQVTALLIDTVVAWGEAAGWRVYRRARSVMTLPPPYADRHSWVDVACARAGAAPVVVEVDHADRRRTIDKLTQEAQAGRVALWVRWGSPPFAEPPPPVRLVACPVVTRRGGGKQSFSSPQPELPAPSHSGPGLDAGEQPDLFGGVEP
;
A
#
# COMPACT_ATOMS: atom_id res chain seq x y z
N MET A 1 -21.70 17.25 3.81
CA MET A 1 -21.20 16.83 2.48
C MET A 1 -21.06 15.32 2.58
N VAL A 2 -21.75 14.58 1.73
CA VAL A 2 -21.66 13.11 1.70
C VAL A 2 -20.29 12.80 1.11
N ASP A 3 -19.42 12.09 1.81
CA ASP A 3 -18.13 11.67 1.23
C ASP A 3 -18.42 10.62 0.16
N ASP A 4 -18.44 11.04 -1.11
CA ASP A 4 -18.62 10.12 -2.23
C ASP A 4 -17.42 9.16 -2.31
N GLY A 5 -17.69 7.87 -2.59
CA GLY A 5 -16.69 6.80 -2.46
C GLY A 5 -15.39 7.00 -3.25
N ASP A 6 -15.44 7.75 -4.35
CA ASP A 6 -14.26 8.11 -5.16
C ASP A 6 -13.33 9.09 -4.43
N GLY A 7 -13.90 10.04 -3.67
CA GLY A 7 -13.11 10.96 -2.85
C GLY A 7 -12.40 10.24 -1.70
N LEU A 8 -13.08 9.28 -1.07
CA LEU A 8 -12.47 8.44 -0.03
C LEU A 8 -11.34 7.57 -0.61
N ALA A 9 -11.57 6.91 -1.74
CA ALA A 9 -10.55 6.13 -2.44
C ALA A 9 -9.33 7.00 -2.80
N GLY A 10 -9.54 8.19 -3.37
CA GLY A 10 -8.46 9.13 -3.69
C GLY A 10 -7.69 9.60 -2.47
N SER A 11 -8.37 9.92 -1.37
CA SER A 11 -7.71 10.33 -0.12
C SER A 11 -6.87 9.22 0.51
N LEU A 12 -7.35 7.97 0.45
CA LEU A 12 -6.61 6.81 0.95
C LEU A 12 -5.41 6.51 0.03
N ALA A 13 -5.58 6.63 -1.29
CA ALA A 13 -4.48 6.48 -2.24
C ALA A 13 -3.35 7.49 -1.95
N ALA A 14 -3.70 8.74 -1.66
CA ALA A 14 -2.73 9.76 -1.28
C ALA A 14 -1.98 9.39 0.01
N ALA A 15 -2.69 8.91 1.05
CA ALA A 15 -2.03 8.46 2.28
C ALA A 15 -1.08 7.28 2.06
N LEU A 16 -1.44 6.32 1.20
CA LEU A 16 -0.57 5.18 0.87
C LEU A 16 0.64 5.59 0.02
N ALA A 17 0.53 6.62 -0.82
CA ALA A 17 1.62 7.09 -1.66
C ALA A 17 2.76 7.73 -0.87
N GLU A 18 2.49 8.22 0.35
CA GLU A 18 3.50 8.78 1.26
C GLU A 18 4.35 7.70 1.97
N LEU A 19 4.00 6.42 1.82
CA LEU A 19 4.73 5.34 2.48
C LEU A 19 6.07 5.08 1.81
N SER A 20 7.12 5.08 2.63
CA SER A 20 8.45 4.60 2.25
C SER A 20 8.83 3.38 3.08
N PHE A 21 9.15 2.28 2.41
CA PHE A 21 9.63 1.06 3.05
C PHE A 21 10.53 0.27 2.10
N ALA A 22 11.41 -0.55 2.66
CA ALA A 22 12.35 -1.34 1.88
C ALA A 22 12.48 -2.76 2.44
N ASP A 23 12.60 -3.71 1.52
CA ASP A 23 12.96 -5.10 1.77
C ASP A 23 12.07 -5.82 2.81
N LEU A 24 10.76 -5.48 2.81
CA LEU A 24 9.75 -6.15 3.62
C LEU A 24 9.27 -7.45 2.95
N ASP A 25 8.85 -8.44 3.74
CA ASP A 25 8.10 -9.58 3.21
C ASP A 25 6.61 -9.24 2.99
N ALA A 26 5.84 -10.19 2.43
CA ALA A 26 4.45 -9.93 2.07
C ALA A 26 3.53 -9.68 3.28
N ASP A 27 3.79 -10.35 4.40
CA ASP A 27 2.98 -10.20 5.61
C ASP A 27 3.28 -8.85 6.27
N GLN A 28 4.55 -8.45 6.27
CA GLN A 28 5.00 -7.13 6.75
C GLN A 28 4.41 -5.99 5.94
N VAL A 29 4.40 -6.08 4.59
CA VAL A 29 3.75 -5.05 3.76
C VAL A 29 2.26 -4.98 4.05
N THR A 30 1.58 -6.13 4.12
CA THR A 30 0.14 -6.16 4.41
C THR A 30 -0.17 -5.53 5.77
N ALA A 31 0.61 -5.85 6.80
CA ALA A 31 0.45 -5.24 8.13
C ALA A 31 0.69 -3.72 8.12
N LEU A 32 1.75 -3.25 7.45
CA LEU A 32 2.05 -1.83 7.30
C LEU A 32 0.91 -1.06 6.61
N LEU A 33 0.35 -1.63 5.53
CA LEU A 33 -0.76 -1.01 4.81
C LEU A 33 -2.03 -0.97 5.66
N ILE A 34 -2.33 -2.03 6.43
CA ILE A 34 -3.44 -2.03 7.38
C ILE A 34 -3.24 -0.94 8.44
N ASP A 35 -2.04 -0.81 9.01
CA ASP A 35 -1.72 0.23 9.99
C ASP A 35 -1.92 1.64 9.40
N THR A 36 -1.56 1.82 8.12
CA THR A 36 -1.72 3.11 7.42
C THR A 36 -3.19 3.42 7.14
N VAL A 37 -3.99 2.43 6.72
CA VAL A 37 -5.44 2.58 6.55
C VAL A 37 -6.09 2.96 7.88
N VAL A 38 -5.65 2.36 9.00
CA VAL A 38 -6.15 2.69 10.33
C VAL A 38 -5.81 4.14 10.69
N ALA A 39 -4.55 4.54 10.53
CA ALA A 39 -4.12 5.90 10.81
C ALA A 39 -4.85 6.94 9.94
N TRP A 40 -5.06 6.64 8.65
CA TRP A 40 -5.85 7.47 7.74
C TRP A 40 -7.28 7.65 8.24
N GLY A 41 -7.94 6.55 8.62
CA GLY A 41 -9.30 6.60 9.15
C GLY A 41 -9.40 7.41 10.44
N GLU A 42 -8.48 7.19 11.38
CA GLU A 42 -8.43 7.94 12.64
C GLU A 42 -8.19 9.44 12.41
N ALA A 43 -7.26 9.80 11.52
CA ALA A 43 -6.96 11.19 11.17
C ALA A 43 -8.15 11.91 10.51
N ALA A 44 -8.96 11.17 9.74
CA ALA A 44 -10.20 11.69 9.14
C ALA A 44 -11.42 11.67 10.11
N GLY A 45 -11.19 11.37 11.40
CA GLY A 45 -12.20 11.42 12.46
C GLY A 45 -13.17 10.22 12.46
N TRP A 46 -12.78 9.10 11.83
CA TRP A 46 -13.55 7.87 11.88
C TRP A 46 -13.23 7.08 13.14
N ARG A 47 -14.24 6.36 13.66
CA ARG A 47 -13.98 5.26 14.59
C ARG A 47 -13.59 4.04 13.78
N VAL A 48 -12.37 3.54 14.00
CA VAL A 48 -11.78 2.46 13.21
C VAL A 48 -11.81 1.14 13.97
N TYR A 49 -12.06 0.06 13.25
CA TYR A 49 -12.07 -1.31 13.75
C TYR A 49 -11.21 -2.18 12.84
N ARG A 50 -10.18 -2.81 13.41
CA ARG A 50 -9.44 -3.88 12.73
C ARG A 50 -10.23 -5.17 12.80
N ARG A 51 -10.16 -6.00 11.76
CA ARG A 51 -10.84 -7.31 11.69
C ARG A 51 -12.30 -7.18 12.09
N ALA A 52 -13.07 -6.39 11.34
CA ALA A 52 -14.49 -6.18 11.62
C ALA A 52 -15.36 -7.26 10.98
N ARG A 53 -16.48 -7.61 11.60
CA ARG A 53 -17.40 -8.63 11.06
C ARG A 53 -17.99 -8.15 9.73
N SER A 54 -17.83 -8.97 8.70
CA SER A 54 -18.43 -8.74 7.38
C SER A 54 -19.92 -9.07 7.37
N VAL A 55 -20.68 -8.44 6.48
CA VAL A 55 -22.06 -8.85 6.17
C VAL A 55 -22.11 -10.19 5.44
N MET A 56 -21.04 -10.57 4.73
CA MET A 56 -20.93 -11.85 4.04
C MET A 56 -20.86 -13.00 5.05
N THR A 57 -21.76 -13.97 4.91
CA THR A 57 -21.72 -15.24 5.64
C THR A 57 -20.72 -16.21 5.01
N LEU A 58 -20.19 -17.14 5.82
CA LEU A 58 -19.35 -18.22 5.31
C LEU A 58 -20.23 -19.25 4.58
N PRO A 59 -19.69 -19.98 3.58
CA PRO A 59 -20.43 -21.05 2.95
C PRO A 59 -20.73 -22.19 3.95
N PRO A 60 -21.70 -23.07 3.64
CA PRO A 60 -21.93 -24.29 4.41
C PRO A 60 -20.63 -25.09 4.64
N PRO A 61 -20.46 -25.74 5.81
CA PRO A 61 -21.43 -25.87 6.91
C PRO A 61 -21.47 -24.68 7.88
N TYR A 62 -20.68 -23.62 7.66
CA TYR A 62 -20.51 -22.50 8.60
C TYR A 62 -21.41 -21.29 8.28
N ALA A 63 -22.59 -21.52 7.70
CA ALA A 63 -23.48 -20.45 7.24
C ALA A 63 -24.03 -19.56 8.37
N ASP A 64 -23.91 -20.00 9.63
CA ASP A 64 -24.19 -19.24 10.85
C ASP A 64 -23.09 -18.22 11.19
N ARG A 65 -21.92 -18.32 10.54
CA ARG A 65 -20.75 -17.48 10.79
C ARG A 65 -20.56 -16.48 9.67
N HIS A 66 -19.91 -15.37 10.02
CA HIS A 66 -19.58 -14.31 9.08
C HIS A 66 -18.09 -14.32 8.77
N SER A 67 -17.76 -13.83 7.58
CA SER A 67 -16.39 -13.47 7.23
C SER A 67 -15.96 -12.21 8.00
N TRP A 68 -14.72 -11.81 7.78
CA TRP A 68 -14.14 -10.61 8.38
C TRP A 68 -13.59 -9.70 7.28
N VAL A 69 -13.67 -8.39 7.52
CA VAL A 69 -12.95 -7.38 6.74
C VAL A 69 -11.74 -6.86 7.50
N ASP A 70 -10.67 -6.50 6.79
CA ASP A 70 -9.41 -6.09 7.43
C ASP A 70 -9.59 -4.83 8.27
N VAL A 71 -10.28 -3.83 7.71
CA VAL A 71 -10.61 -2.58 8.40
C VAL A 71 -12.05 -2.17 8.12
N ALA A 72 -12.75 -1.67 9.14
CA ALA A 72 -14.00 -0.93 8.98
C ALA A 72 -13.92 0.41 9.73
N CYS A 73 -14.50 1.44 9.12
CA CYS A 73 -14.57 2.80 9.65
C CYS A 73 -16.03 3.23 9.79
N ALA A 74 -16.39 3.81 10.92
CA ALA A 74 -17.74 4.32 11.17
C ALA A 74 -17.69 5.75 11.73
N ARG A 75 -18.59 6.62 11.25
CA ARG A 75 -18.73 7.99 11.71
C ARG A 75 -20.21 8.37 11.67
N ALA A 76 -20.68 9.09 12.68
CA ALA A 76 -22.07 9.51 12.74
C ALA A 76 -22.43 10.38 11.52
N GLY A 77 -23.57 10.09 10.89
CA GLY A 77 -24.05 10.83 9.72
C GLY A 77 -23.32 10.52 8.40
N ALA A 78 -22.44 9.51 8.35
CA ALA A 78 -21.76 9.06 7.14
C ALA A 78 -21.97 7.55 6.92
N ALA A 79 -21.95 7.11 5.67
CA ALA A 79 -21.95 5.69 5.34
C ALA A 79 -20.67 5.02 5.91
N PRO A 80 -20.75 3.82 6.51
CA PRO A 80 -19.57 3.11 6.95
C PRO A 80 -18.65 2.77 5.77
N VAL A 81 -17.34 2.78 6.00
CA VAL A 81 -16.32 2.37 5.02
C VAL A 81 -15.78 1.01 5.42
N VAL A 82 -15.57 0.12 4.46
CA VAL A 82 -14.86 -1.14 4.66
C VAL A 82 -13.70 -1.23 3.69
N VAL A 83 -12.58 -1.78 4.18
CA VAL A 83 -11.34 -1.87 3.42
C VAL A 83 -10.76 -3.28 3.52
N GLU A 84 -10.35 -3.81 2.37
CA GLU A 84 -9.58 -5.05 2.24
C GLU A 84 -8.21 -4.73 1.66
N VAL A 85 -7.17 -5.41 2.16
CA VAL A 85 -5.80 -5.22 1.70
C VAL A 85 -5.29 -6.55 1.13
N ASP A 86 -5.08 -6.60 -0.18
CA ASP A 86 -4.66 -7.83 -0.87
C ASP A 86 -3.46 -7.61 -1.79
N HIS A 87 -2.58 -8.61 -1.84
CA HIS A 87 -1.50 -8.69 -2.83
C HIS A 87 -1.89 -9.47 -4.11
N ALA A 88 -3.01 -10.20 -4.09
CA ALA A 88 -3.48 -11.01 -5.23
C ALA A 88 -4.95 -10.72 -5.58
N ASP A 89 -5.35 -11.03 -6.83
CA ASP A 89 -6.72 -10.84 -7.31
C ASP A 89 -7.62 -11.98 -6.83
N ARG A 90 -8.10 -11.88 -5.60
CA ARG A 90 -8.95 -12.89 -4.99
C ARG A 90 -10.42 -12.61 -5.28
N ARG A 91 -11.04 -13.45 -6.11
CA ARG A 91 -12.48 -13.38 -6.42
C ARG A 91 -13.35 -13.29 -5.15
N ARG A 92 -12.99 -14.05 -4.12
CA ARG A 92 -13.69 -14.05 -2.83
C ARG A 92 -13.66 -12.68 -2.13
N THR A 93 -12.59 -11.91 -2.26
CA THR A 93 -12.53 -10.54 -1.70
C THR A 93 -13.50 -9.63 -2.44
N ILE A 94 -13.54 -9.71 -3.77
CA ILE A 94 -14.47 -8.93 -4.59
C ILE A 94 -15.93 -9.26 -4.21
N ASP A 95 -16.27 -10.53 -4.09
CA ASP A 95 -17.63 -10.95 -3.72
C ASP A 95 -18.03 -10.45 -2.32
N LYS A 96 -17.08 -10.42 -1.38
CA LYS A 96 -17.26 -9.86 -0.03
C LYS A 96 -17.52 -8.35 -0.09
N LEU A 97 -16.64 -7.59 -0.74
CA LEU A 97 -16.77 -6.14 -0.89
C LEU A 97 -18.03 -5.73 -1.65
N THR A 98 -18.44 -6.52 -2.63
CA THR A 98 -19.70 -6.31 -3.37
C THR A 98 -20.91 -6.41 -2.44
N GLN A 99 -20.94 -7.40 -1.55
CA GLN A 99 -22.01 -7.55 -0.56
C GLN A 99 -22.01 -6.41 0.48
N GLU A 100 -20.84 -5.97 0.92
CA GLU A 100 -20.73 -4.80 1.82
C GLU A 100 -21.29 -3.54 1.16
N ALA A 101 -20.99 -3.34 -0.13
CA ALA A 101 -21.52 -2.20 -0.86
C ALA A 101 -23.03 -2.28 -1.08
N GLN A 102 -23.57 -3.48 -1.35
CA GLN A 102 -25.02 -3.71 -1.40
C GLN A 102 -25.70 -3.44 -0.05
N ALA A 103 -24.98 -3.59 1.06
CA ALA A 103 -25.44 -3.22 2.40
C ALA A 103 -25.30 -1.70 2.70
N GLY A 104 -24.99 -0.88 1.69
CA GLY A 104 -24.92 0.58 1.80
C GLY A 104 -23.60 1.11 2.36
N ARG A 105 -22.54 0.30 2.39
CA ARG A 105 -21.20 0.72 2.81
C ARG A 105 -20.34 1.17 1.63
N VAL A 106 -19.37 2.04 1.88
CA VAL A 106 -18.33 2.34 0.88
C VAL A 106 -17.29 1.23 0.93
N ALA A 107 -17.14 0.50 -0.16
CA ALA A 107 -16.24 -0.66 -0.25
C ALA A 107 -14.95 -0.30 -1.01
N LEU A 108 -13.83 -0.29 -0.30
CA LEU A 108 -12.50 0.01 -0.85
C LEU A 108 -11.65 -1.26 -0.90
N TRP A 109 -10.96 -1.49 -2.02
CA TRP A 109 -10.01 -2.58 -2.18
C TRP A 109 -8.61 -2.04 -2.39
N VAL A 110 -7.77 -2.13 -1.36
CA VAL A 110 -6.35 -1.79 -1.46
C VAL A 110 -5.64 -2.97 -2.12
N ARG A 111 -5.13 -2.75 -3.33
CA ARG A 111 -4.32 -3.73 -4.06
C ARG A 111 -2.88 -3.28 -4.08
N TRP A 112 -2.01 -4.10 -3.50
CA TRP A 112 -0.58 -3.87 -3.54
C TRP A 112 0.15 -4.94 -4.35
N GLY A 113 1.29 -4.59 -4.93
CA GLY A 113 2.03 -5.49 -5.82
C GLY A 113 2.63 -4.76 -7.01
N SER A 114 3.09 -5.54 -7.99
CA SER A 114 3.54 -4.98 -9.27
C SER A 114 2.35 -4.78 -10.21
N PRO A 115 2.23 -3.63 -10.89
CA PRO A 115 1.15 -3.38 -11.86
C PRO A 115 1.24 -4.34 -13.07
N PRO A 116 0.15 -4.52 -13.84
CA PRO A 116 -1.14 -3.81 -13.75
C PRO A 116 -2.07 -4.37 -12.67
N PHE A 117 -3.02 -3.54 -12.22
CA PHE A 117 -4.09 -3.94 -11.30
C PHE A 117 -5.42 -4.04 -12.07
N ALA A 118 -6.12 -5.16 -11.92
CA ALA A 118 -7.43 -5.33 -12.52
C ALA A 118 -8.47 -4.45 -11.80
N GLU A 119 -9.28 -3.74 -12.57
CA GLU A 119 -10.37 -2.93 -12.01
C GLU A 119 -11.49 -3.83 -11.48
N PRO A 120 -11.91 -3.68 -10.20
CA PRO A 120 -13.02 -4.45 -9.67
C PRO A 120 -14.35 -3.94 -10.25
N PRO A 121 -15.40 -4.79 -10.29
CA PRO A 121 -16.71 -4.35 -10.72
C PRO A 121 -17.26 -3.25 -9.79
N PRO A 122 -17.96 -2.23 -10.33
CA PRO A 122 -18.68 -1.27 -9.51
C PRO A 122 -19.70 -1.96 -8.58
N PRO A 123 -19.96 -1.41 -7.38
CA PRO A 123 -19.44 -0.15 -6.85
C PRO A 123 -18.13 -0.28 -6.05
N VAL A 124 -17.43 -1.41 -6.08
CA VAL A 124 -16.15 -1.56 -5.35
C VAL A 124 -15.11 -0.62 -5.95
N ARG A 125 -14.38 0.12 -5.11
CA ARG A 125 -13.34 1.08 -5.55
C ARG A 125 -11.96 0.52 -5.33
N LEU A 126 -11.13 0.56 -6.38
CA LEU A 126 -9.72 0.16 -6.32
C LEU A 126 -8.87 1.29 -5.73
N VAL A 127 -7.98 0.94 -4.80
CA VAL A 127 -6.92 1.79 -4.28
C VAL A 127 -5.59 1.07 -4.54
N ALA A 128 -4.86 1.49 -5.57
CA ALA A 128 -3.62 0.85 -5.98
C ALA A 128 -2.43 1.31 -5.12
N CYS A 129 -1.58 0.37 -4.70
CA CYS A 129 -0.33 0.60 -3.99
C CYS A 129 0.80 -0.17 -4.69
N PRO A 130 1.40 0.41 -5.75
CA PRO A 130 2.47 -0.26 -6.49
C PRO A 130 3.71 -0.46 -5.61
N VAL A 131 4.37 -1.61 -5.74
CA VAL A 131 5.64 -1.92 -5.06
C VAL A 131 6.65 -2.54 -6.02
N VAL A 132 7.93 -2.39 -5.69
CA VAL A 132 9.05 -3.06 -6.38
C VAL A 132 9.29 -4.40 -5.70
N THR A 133 9.33 -5.47 -6.50
CA THR A 133 9.62 -6.82 -6.01
C THR A 133 11.07 -7.20 -6.32
N ARG A 134 11.81 -7.65 -5.32
CA ARG A 134 13.15 -8.23 -5.48
C ARG A 134 13.13 -9.71 -5.09
N ARG A 135 13.90 -10.53 -5.80
CA ARG A 135 14.14 -11.94 -5.44
C ARG A 135 15.61 -12.13 -5.11
N GLY A 136 15.90 -12.70 -3.95
CA GLY A 136 17.28 -12.96 -3.50
C GLY A 136 17.31 -14.07 -2.44
N GLY A 137 18.30 -14.96 -2.51
CA GLY A 137 18.48 -16.02 -1.51
C GLY A 137 17.27 -16.94 -1.31
N GLY A 138 16.45 -17.14 -2.35
CA GLY A 138 15.22 -17.94 -2.27
C GLY A 138 14.01 -17.25 -1.64
N LYS A 139 14.11 -15.96 -1.28
CA LYS A 139 13.00 -15.17 -0.71
C LYS A 139 12.64 -13.99 -1.61
N GLN A 140 11.38 -13.57 -1.52
CA GLN A 140 10.89 -12.34 -2.16
C GLN A 140 10.84 -11.23 -1.11
N SER A 141 11.30 -10.04 -1.49
CA SER A 141 11.15 -8.81 -0.70
C SER A 141 10.49 -7.72 -1.53
N PHE A 142 9.85 -6.79 -0.84
CA PHE A 142 9.03 -5.74 -1.42
C PHE A 142 9.45 -4.38 -0.84
N SER A 143 9.50 -3.39 -1.71
CA SER A 143 9.85 -2.01 -1.36
C SER A 143 8.87 -1.04 -2.01
N SER A 144 8.61 0.08 -1.36
CA SER A 144 7.94 1.21 -2.01
C SER A 144 8.75 1.66 -3.23
N PRO A 145 8.12 2.10 -4.34
CA PRO A 145 8.83 2.68 -5.46
C PRO A 145 9.64 3.88 -4.96
N GLN A 146 10.96 3.85 -5.17
CA GLN A 146 11.78 5.03 -4.98
C GLN A 146 11.54 5.93 -6.19
N PRO A 147 11.25 7.23 -6.03
CA PRO A 147 11.38 8.14 -7.15
C PRO A 147 12.81 8.01 -7.67
N GLU A 148 12.99 7.82 -8.97
CA GLU A 148 14.31 7.94 -9.59
C GLU A 148 14.77 9.38 -9.41
N LEU A 149 15.47 9.64 -8.29
CA LEU A 149 16.26 10.84 -8.16
C LEU A 149 17.34 10.73 -9.24
N PRO A 150 17.45 11.70 -10.17
CA PRO A 150 18.55 11.71 -11.11
C PRO A 150 19.85 11.60 -10.31
N ALA A 151 20.79 10.79 -10.81
CA ALA A 151 22.08 10.61 -10.16
C ALA A 151 22.65 12.00 -9.81
N PRO A 152 23.16 12.20 -8.59
CA PRO A 152 23.73 13.49 -8.21
C PRO A 152 24.74 13.89 -9.29
N SER A 153 24.60 15.10 -9.83
CA SER A 153 25.56 15.64 -10.77
C SER A 153 26.92 15.69 -10.07
N HIS A 154 27.76 14.70 -10.32
CA HIS A 154 29.16 14.80 -9.98
C HIS A 154 29.72 15.93 -10.84
N SER A 155 29.90 17.11 -10.24
CA SER A 155 30.85 18.08 -10.74
C SER A 155 32.19 17.37 -10.74
N GLY A 156 32.59 16.84 -11.89
CA GLY A 156 33.93 16.28 -12.05
C GLY A 156 34.92 17.38 -11.65
N PRO A 157 35.91 17.11 -10.78
CA PRO A 157 37.04 18.00 -10.68
C PRO A 157 37.63 18.08 -12.08
N GLY A 158 37.66 19.27 -12.66
CA GLY A 158 38.46 19.53 -13.84
C GLY A 158 39.86 19.02 -13.53
N LEU A 159 40.27 17.96 -14.24
CA LEU A 159 41.67 17.58 -14.31
C LEU A 159 42.35 18.71 -15.09
N ASP A 160 42.64 19.80 -14.39
CA ASP A 160 43.68 20.71 -14.82
C ASP A 160 44.99 19.96 -14.61
N ALA A 161 45.71 19.79 -15.71
CA ALA A 161 47.00 19.16 -15.76
C ALA A 161 48.00 20.08 -15.04
N GLY A 162 48.06 19.96 -13.71
CA GLY A 162 48.99 20.68 -12.85
C GLY A 162 49.78 19.71 -12.00
N GLU A 163 50.89 19.24 -12.57
CA GLU A 163 52.14 18.89 -11.89
C GLU A 163 52.03 18.05 -10.59
N GLN A 164 52.25 16.73 -10.71
CA GLN A 164 52.65 15.88 -9.58
C GLN A 164 54.07 16.30 -9.16
N PRO A 165 54.31 16.83 -7.94
CA PRO A 165 55.67 16.89 -7.42
C PRO A 165 56.09 15.48 -6.97
N ASP A 166 57.23 15.02 -7.48
CA ASP A 166 57.91 13.79 -7.07
C ASP A 166 58.07 13.72 -5.56
N LEU A 167 57.32 12.82 -4.91
CA LEU A 167 57.31 12.65 -3.46
C LEU A 167 58.32 11.60 -2.96
N PHE A 168 59.31 11.24 -3.77
CA PHE A 168 60.37 10.32 -3.37
C PHE A 168 61.73 10.90 -3.74
N GLY A 169 62.16 11.86 -2.92
CA GLY A 169 63.52 12.34 -2.89
C GLY A 169 64.51 11.21 -2.56
N GLY A 170 65.56 11.16 -3.39
CA GLY A 170 66.93 10.70 -3.16
C GLY A 170 67.24 9.76 -1.99
N VAL A 171 67.79 8.61 -2.35
CA VAL A 171 68.88 7.98 -1.60
C VAL A 171 70.00 7.70 -2.61
N GLU A 172 71.10 8.46 -2.53
CA GLU A 172 72.39 8.04 -3.10
C GLU A 172 73.30 7.51 -1.98
N PRO A 173 74.20 6.55 -2.30
CA PRO A 173 75.12 5.90 -1.35
C PRO A 173 76.34 6.74 -0.96
#